data_AF-A0A850LRC0-F1
#
_entry.id   AF-A0A850LRC0-F1
#
_cell.length_a   1.000
_cell.length_b   1.000
_cell.length_c   1.000
_cell.angle_alpha   90.00
_cell.angle_beta   90.00
_cell.angle_gamma   90.00
#
_symmetry.space_group_name_H-M   'P 1'
#
loop_
_entity.id
_entity.type
_entity.pdbx_description
1 polymer ?
#
loop_
_entity_poly.entity_id
_entity_poly.type
_entity_poly.pdbx_seq_one_letter_code
_entity_poly.pdbx_strand_id
1 'polypeptide(L)'
;MKESVIIFKPKKENVYNWHGNQLLPESRNHVSLNNIVRLQFMDTEDGWWEVIYVKVVNIKNVKITGINIEKLYGEALDTYRIMDDCQKYVKNGEIIEFERNNILEIPYDVKFWPENSNLKHLENMRTGKGRAITGLIDPEFGKDQDA
;
A
#
# COMPACT_ATOMS: atom_id res chain seq x y z
N MET A 1 7.44 -16.39 4.28
CA MET A 1 6.58 -16.23 3.08
C MET A 1 6.64 -17.49 2.22
N LYS A 2 5.51 -17.98 1.68
CA LYS A 2 5.52 -19.07 0.67
C LYS A 2 6.18 -18.57 -0.62
N GLU A 3 6.76 -19.47 -1.41
CA GLU A 3 7.43 -19.10 -2.68
C GLU A 3 6.47 -18.54 -3.74
N SER A 4 5.18 -18.91 -3.69
CA SER A 4 4.14 -18.44 -4.62
C SER A 4 3.57 -17.06 -4.29
N VAL A 5 3.97 -16.44 -3.17
CA VAL A 5 3.40 -15.17 -2.71
C VAL A 5 4.30 -14.02 -3.12
N ILE A 6 3.73 -13.09 -3.89
CA ILE A 6 4.43 -11.89 -4.36
C ILE A 6 3.77 -10.62 -3.85
N ILE A 7 4.57 -9.55 -3.72
CA ILE A 7 4.01 -8.21 -3.48
C ILE A 7 3.48 -7.67 -4.80
N PHE A 8 2.19 -7.34 -4.83
CA PHE A 8 1.54 -6.74 -5.97
C PHE A 8 2.19 -5.40 -6.31
N LYS A 9 2.40 -5.16 -7.60
CA LYS A 9 2.93 -3.90 -8.12
C LYS A 9 1.80 -3.15 -8.83
N PRO A 10 1.12 -2.20 -8.16
CA PRO A 10 0.10 -1.39 -8.81
C PRO A 10 0.68 -0.61 -10.00
N LYS A 11 -0.19 -0.21 -10.94
CA LYS A 11 0.19 0.77 -11.96
C LYS A 11 0.68 2.07 -11.30
N LYS A 12 1.50 2.84 -12.03
CA LYS A 12 2.14 4.05 -11.47
C LYS A 12 1.11 5.04 -10.94
N GLU A 13 0.02 5.24 -11.65
CA GLU A 13 -1.12 6.10 -11.30
C GLU A 13 -1.92 5.61 -10.10
N ASN A 14 -1.79 4.34 -9.72
CA ASN A 14 -2.66 3.71 -8.75
C ASN A 14 -2.06 3.75 -7.35
N VAL A 15 -2.17 4.90 -6.71
CA VAL A 15 -1.88 5.12 -5.29
C VAL A 15 -3.02 5.93 -4.68
N TYR A 16 -3.46 5.55 -3.49
CA TYR A 16 -4.66 6.12 -2.86
C TYR A 16 -4.40 6.55 -1.42
N ASN A 17 -5.32 7.33 -0.86
CA ASN A 17 -5.40 7.53 0.58
C ASN A 17 -6.40 6.56 1.21
N TRP A 18 -6.45 6.52 2.54
CA TRP A 18 -7.39 5.69 3.33
C TRP A 18 -8.87 5.92 2.96
N HIS A 19 -9.20 7.10 2.45
CA HIS A 19 -10.55 7.47 2.03
C HIS A 19 -10.87 7.07 0.58
N GLY A 20 -9.99 6.31 -0.10
CA GLY A 20 -10.16 5.86 -1.48
C GLY A 20 -9.95 6.95 -2.55
N ASN A 21 -9.41 8.11 -2.19
CA ASN A 21 -9.06 9.15 -3.16
C ASN A 21 -7.72 8.84 -3.79
N GLN A 22 -7.63 9.04 -5.11
CA GLN A 22 -6.40 8.86 -5.84
C GLN A 22 -5.43 10.00 -5.55
N LEU A 23 -4.16 9.64 -5.40
CA LEU A 23 -3.04 10.57 -5.22
C LEU A 23 -2.19 10.60 -6.48
N LEU A 24 -1.44 11.69 -6.67
CA LEU A 24 -0.37 11.74 -7.66
C LEU A 24 0.65 10.62 -7.38
N PRO A 25 1.19 9.95 -8.42
CA PRO A 25 2.21 8.92 -8.26
C PRO A 25 3.40 9.34 -7.39
N GLU A 26 3.78 10.61 -7.49
CA GLU A 26 4.89 11.25 -6.79
C GLU A 26 4.70 11.24 -5.27
N SER A 27 3.46 11.07 -4.79
CA SER A 27 3.15 10.95 -3.35
C SER A 27 3.95 9.85 -2.66
N ARG A 28 4.25 8.76 -3.37
CA ARG A 28 5.09 7.66 -2.86
C ARG A 28 6.49 8.11 -2.47
N ASN A 29 7.02 9.17 -3.09
CA ASN A 29 8.36 9.68 -2.80
C ASN A 29 8.44 10.40 -1.45
N HIS A 30 7.30 10.81 -0.88
CA HIS A 30 7.26 11.46 0.42
C HIS A 30 7.28 10.46 1.58
N VAL A 31 7.02 9.18 1.33
CA VAL A 31 7.06 8.13 2.35
C VAL A 31 8.47 8.02 2.92
N SER A 32 8.57 8.04 4.24
CA SER A 32 9.83 8.09 4.97
C SER A 32 9.81 7.12 6.16
N LEU A 33 10.90 7.09 6.92
CA LEU A 33 10.99 6.30 8.14
C LEU A 33 9.81 6.61 9.08
N ASN A 34 9.31 5.58 9.76
CA ASN A 34 8.14 5.59 10.64
C ASN A 34 6.79 5.77 9.95
N ASN A 35 6.73 6.06 8.65
CA ASN A 35 5.44 6.15 7.98
C ASN A 35 4.79 4.79 7.82
N ILE A 36 3.46 4.78 7.90
CA ILE A 36 2.63 3.60 7.67
C ILE A 36 2.12 3.65 6.24
N VAL A 37 2.22 2.54 5.52
CA VAL A 37 1.72 2.38 4.15
C VAL A 37 0.99 1.06 4.00
N ARG A 38 0.17 0.95 2.96
CA ARG A 38 -0.54 -0.28 2.64
C ARG A 38 0.08 -0.98 1.44
N LEU A 39 0.31 -2.28 1.61
CA LEU A 39 0.79 -3.18 0.55
C LEU A 39 -0.28 -4.22 0.25
N GLN A 40 -0.27 -4.72 -0.98
CA GLN A 40 -1.07 -5.87 -1.38
C GLN A 40 -0.13 -7.02 -1.76
N PHE A 41 -0.45 -8.22 -1.33
CA PHE A 41 0.21 -9.46 -1.68
C PHE A 41 -0.78 -10.31 -2.47
N MET A 42 -0.25 -11.12 -3.38
CA MET A 42 -1.04 -12.01 -4.22
C MET A 42 -0.37 -13.37 -4.23
N ASP A 43 -1.18 -14.41 -4.06
CA ASP A 43 -0.77 -15.79 -4.31
C ASP A 43 -0.95 -16.09 -5.78
N THR A 44 0.15 -16.34 -6.48
CA THR A 44 0.11 -16.54 -7.93
C THR A 44 -0.50 -17.89 -8.32
N GLU A 45 -0.59 -18.84 -7.38
CA GLU A 45 -1.17 -20.17 -7.65
C GLU A 45 -2.68 -20.16 -7.45
N ASP A 46 -3.15 -19.57 -6.35
CA ASP A 46 -4.55 -19.66 -5.93
C ASP A 46 -5.36 -18.37 -6.20
N GLY A 47 -4.73 -17.29 -6.65
CA GLY A 47 -5.40 -16.02 -6.98
C GLY A 47 -5.90 -15.23 -5.76
N TRP A 48 -5.64 -15.70 -4.54
CA TRP A 48 -5.96 -14.98 -3.31
C TRP A 48 -5.06 -13.76 -3.14
N TRP A 49 -5.58 -12.74 -2.45
CA TRP A 49 -4.86 -11.51 -2.20
C TRP A 49 -4.98 -11.06 -0.75
N GLU A 50 -3.87 -10.58 -0.19
CA GLU A 50 -3.73 -10.06 1.16
C GLU A 50 -3.43 -8.57 1.12
N VAL A 51 -4.05 -7.79 2.01
CA VAL A 51 -3.70 -6.37 2.12
C VAL A 51 -3.33 -6.09 3.56
N ILE A 52 -2.20 -5.42 3.75
CA ILE A 52 -1.62 -5.21 5.09
C ILE A 52 -1.09 -3.79 5.22
N TYR A 53 -1.11 -3.28 6.45
CA TYR A 53 -0.39 -2.08 6.82
C TYR A 53 1.00 -2.43 7.34
N VAL A 54 1.99 -1.74 6.81
CA VAL A 54 3.38 -1.86 7.24
C VAL A 54 3.91 -0.51 7.69
N LYS A 55 4.64 -0.49 8.80
CA LYS A 55 5.38 0.69 9.24
C LYS A 55 6.79 0.62 8.67
N VAL A 56 7.23 1.63 7.94
CA VAL A 56 8.60 1.72 7.42
C VAL A 56 9.57 1.85 8.59
N VAL A 57 10.41 0.84 8.79
CA VAL A 57 11.41 0.78 9.87
C VAL A 57 12.85 0.92 9.37
N ASN A 58 13.08 0.77 8.06
CA ASN A 58 14.39 1.02 7.46
C ASN A 58 14.26 1.40 5.97
N ILE A 59 15.23 2.18 5.48
CA ILE A 59 15.37 2.52 4.06
C ILE A 59 16.85 2.33 3.70
N LYS A 60 17.14 1.48 2.73
CA LYS A 60 18.52 1.20 2.27
C LYS A 60 18.64 1.45 0.79
N ASN A 61 19.77 2.00 0.38
CA ASN A 61 20.17 2.05 -1.01
C ASN A 61 21.04 0.83 -1.31
N VAL A 62 20.54 -0.07 -2.16
CA VAL A 62 21.24 -1.27 -2.61
C VAL A 62 21.75 -1.03 -4.02
N LYS A 63 23.05 -1.24 -4.24
CA LYS A 63 23.65 -1.11 -5.56
C LYS A 63 23.59 -2.46 -6.28
N ILE A 64 22.76 -2.56 -7.30
CA ILE A 64 22.65 -3.75 -8.17
C ILE A 64 23.15 -3.35 -9.55
N THR A 65 24.15 -4.05 -10.07
CA THR A 65 24.70 -3.83 -11.44
C THR A 65 25.03 -2.36 -11.78
N GLY A 66 25.43 -1.57 -10.78
CA GLY A 66 25.76 -0.15 -10.96
C GLY A 66 24.60 0.82 -10.75
N ILE A 67 23.37 0.33 -10.60
CA ILE A 67 22.15 1.10 -10.35
C ILE A 67 21.88 1.11 -8.84
N ASN A 68 21.64 2.29 -8.27
CA ASN A 68 21.19 2.41 -6.89
C ASN A 68 19.67 2.22 -6.84
N ILE A 69 19.23 1.19 -6.12
CA ILE A 69 17.82 0.89 -5.90
C ILE A 69 17.53 1.14 -4.43
N GLU A 70 16.55 2.01 -4.16
CA GLU A 70 16.08 2.22 -2.80
C GLU A 70 15.10 1.09 -2.42
N LYS A 71 15.44 0.37 -1.35
CA LYS A 71 14.60 -0.66 -0.73
C LYS A 71 14.07 -0.15 0.60
N LEU A 72 12.78 -0.32 0.82
CA LEU A 72 12.11 -0.04 2.08
C LEU A 72 11.93 -1.36 2.82
N TYR A 73 12.11 -1.32 4.13
CA TYR A 73 11.81 -2.43 5.02
C TYR A 73 10.72 -1.99 5.98
N GLY A 74 9.60 -2.70 5.96
CA GLY A 74 8.44 -2.40 6.79
C GLY A 74 8.14 -3.52 7.77
N GLU A 75 7.81 -3.16 9.00
CA GLU A 75 7.25 -4.07 9.99
C GLU A 75 5.74 -4.16 9.79
N ALA A 76 5.22 -5.37 9.60
CA ALA A 76 3.78 -5.61 9.51
C ALA A 76 3.10 -5.28 10.84
N LEU A 77 2.20 -4.30 10.87
CA LEU A 77 1.59 -3.85 12.12
C LEU A 77 0.42 -4.74 12.52
N ASP A 78 -0.63 -4.69 11.71
CA ASP A 78 -1.80 -5.53 11.89
C ASP A 78 -2.47 -5.76 10.54
N THR A 79 -2.71 -7.03 10.27
CA THR A 79 -3.29 -7.51 9.03
C THR A 79 -4.81 -7.44 9.15
N TYR A 80 -5.38 -6.25 8.94
CA TYR A 80 -6.83 -6.11 8.73
C TYR A 80 -7.19 -6.79 7.41
N ARG A 81 -7.89 -7.93 7.46
CA ARG A 81 -8.53 -8.52 6.27
C ARG A 81 -10.02 -8.74 6.47
N ILE A 82 -10.67 -8.63 5.32
CA ILE A 82 -12.11 -8.62 5.07
C ILE A 82 -12.69 -10.05 5.06
N MET A 83 -11.86 -11.10 5.18
CA MET A 83 -12.29 -12.50 5.06
C MET A 83 -11.60 -13.39 6.11
N ASP A 84 -12.41 -14.03 6.96
CA ASP A 84 -11.97 -14.80 8.13
C ASP A 84 -11.32 -16.16 7.81
N ASP A 85 -11.52 -16.70 6.60
CA ASP A 85 -11.18 -18.10 6.29
C ASP A 85 -9.88 -18.30 5.47
N CYS A 86 -9.09 -17.24 5.25
CA CYS A 86 -7.87 -17.33 4.43
C CYS A 86 -6.60 -17.44 5.27
N GLN A 87 -5.66 -18.30 4.83
CA GLN A 87 -4.33 -18.35 5.43
C GLN A 87 -3.63 -16.99 5.25
N LYS A 88 -3.15 -16.41 6.35
CA LYS A 88 -2.31 -15.20 6.31
C LYS A 88 -0.92 -15.56 5.77
N TYR A 89 -0.47 -14.84 4.75
CA TYR A 89 0.87 -14.97 4.18
C TYR A 89 1.92 -14.23 5.01
N VAL A 90 1.49 -13.18 5.71
CA VAL A 90 2.33 -12.29 6.52
C VAL A 90 1.87 -12.30 7.97
N LYS A 91 2.81 -12.40 8.90
CA LYS A 91 2.53 -12.31 10.34
C LYS A 91 2.78 -10.89 10.85
N ASN A 92 2.03 -10.47 11.88
CA ASN A 92 2.33 -9.23 12.59
C ASN A 92 3.77 -9.28 13.14
N GLY A 93 4.49 -8.17 13.03
CA GLY A 93 5.91 -8.03 13.36
C GLY A 93 6.88 -8.56 12.29
N GLU A 94 6.40 -9.20 11.22
CA GLU A 94 7.27 -9.67 10.14
C GLU A 94 7.87 -8.47 9.37
N ILE A 95 9.17 -8.54 9.08
CA ILE A 95 9.86 -7.53 8.28
C ILE A 95 9.74 -7.87 6.80
N ILE A 96 9.20 -6.94 6.03
CA ILE A 96 8.94 -7.07 4.60
C ILE A 96 9.83 -6.10 3.85
N GLU A 97 10.57 -6.61 2.87
CA GLU A 97 11.27 -5.79 1.89
C GLU A 97 10.31 -5.42 0.74
N PHE A 98 10.25 -4.14 0.37
CA PHE A 98 9.46 -3.67 -0.76
C PHE A 98 10.05 -2.41 -1.39
N GLU A 99 9.56 -2.05 -2.58
CA GLU A 99 9.89 -0.81 -3.28
C GLU A 99 8.75 0.20 -3.18
N ARG A 100 9.04 1.48 -3.39
CA ARG A 100 8.01 2.53 -3.40
C ARG A 100 6.87 2.21 -4.35
N ASN A 101 7.17 1.62 -5.51
CA ASN A 101 6.17 1.25 -6.51
C ASN A 101 5.20 0.15 -6.07
N ASN A 102 5.49 -0.57 -4.97
CA ASN A 102 4.58 -1.53 -4.36
C ASN A 102 3.51 -0.87 -3.47
N ILE A 103 3.70 0.40 -3.10
CA ILE A 103 2.79 1.11 -2.20
C ILE A 103 1.46 1.35 -2.91
N LEU A 104 0.40 0.75 -2.39
CA LEU A 104 -0.97 0.90 -2.86
C LEU A 104 -1.67 2.09 -2.20
N GLU A 105 -1.45 2.28 -0.90
CA GLU A 105 -2.15 3.31 -0.12
C GLU A 105 -1.18 4.02 0.84
N ILE A 106 -1.39 5.34 1.00
CA ILE A 106 -0.67 6.21 1.92
C ILE A 106 -1.70 6.89 2.84
N PRO A 107 -1.98 6.32 4.03
CA PRO A 107 -2.98 6.85 4.94
C PRO A 107 -2.45 8.08 5.71
N TYR A 108 -2.63 9.29 5.18
CA TYR A 108 -2.12 10.53 5.80
C TYR A 108 -3.08 11.21 6.80
N ASP A 109 -4.25 10.61 7.07
CA ASP A 109 -5.21 11.17 8.02
C ASP A 109 -4.69 11.00 9.46
N VAL A 110 -4.10 12.06 9.98
CA VAL A 110 -3.39 12.09 11.27
C VAL A 110 -4.27 11.76 12.46
N LYS A 111 -5.60 11.83 12.31
CA LYS A 111 -6.54 11.42 13.36
C LYS A 111 -6.49 9.91 13.59
N PHE A 112 -6.28 9.15 12.52
CA PHE A 112 -6.22 7.69 12.55
C PHE A 112 -4.79 7.15 12.42
N TRP A 113 -3.89 7.95 11.85
CA TRP A 113 -2.51 7.58 11.50
C TRP A 113 -1.52 8.67 11.95
N PRO A 114 -1.33 8.87 13.27
CA PRO A 114 -0.45 9.92 13.78
C PRO A 114 1.00 9.79 13.30
N GLU A 115 1.47 8.58 13.01
CA GLU A 115 2.78 8.28 12.42
C GLU A 115 2.98 8.88 11.03
N ASN A 116 1.90 9.26 10.35
CA ASN A 116 1.91 9.90 9.03
C ASN A 116 1.65 11.41 9.10
N SER A 117 1.85 12.03 10.26
CA SER A 117 1.68 13.48 10.44
C SER A 117 2.50 14.35 9.48
N ASN A 118 3.70 13.90 9.11
CA ASN A 118 4.55 14.55 8.11
C ASN A 118 4.05 14.40 6.66
N LEU A 119 3.01 13.60 6.41
CA LEU A 119 2.42 13.37 5.09
C LEU A 119 1.10 14.13 4.88
N LYS A 120 0.68 14.98 5.83
CA LYS A 120 -0.58 15.72 5.73
C LYS A 120 -0.68 16.58 4.45
N HIS A 121 0.45 17.07 3.94
CA HIS A 121 0.50 17.86 2.71
C HIS A 121 0.05 17.10 1.46
N LEU A 122 0.03 15.76 1.50
CA LEU A 122 -0.45 14.93 0.38
C LEU A 122 -1.93 15.13 0.07
N GLU A 123 -2.71 15.78 0.94
CA GLU A 123 -4.08 16.20 0.63
C GLU A 123 -4.17 17.09 -0.62
N ASN A 124 -3.13 17.90 -0.85
CA ASN A 124 -3.03 18.77 -2.02
C ASN A 124 -2.57 18.03 -3.28
N MET A 125 -2.21 16.75 -3.16
CA MET A 125 -1.76 15.88 -4.26
C MET A 125 -2.86 14.92 -4.73
N ARG A 126 -4.11 15.16 -4.33
CA ARG A 126 -5.27 14.38 -4.82
C ARG A 126 -5.53 14.68 -6.28
N THR A 127 -5.78 13.63 -7.07
CA THR A 127 -6.15 13.75 -8.49
C THR A 127 -7.64 13.49 -8.75
N GLY A 128 -8.37 13.01 -7.73
CA GLY A 128 -9.81 12.77 -7.78
C GLY A 128 -10.24 11.55 -6.96
N LYS A 129 -11.50 11.12 -7.14
CA LYS A 129 -11.98 9.84 -6.59
C LYS A 129 -11.36 8.67 -7.36
N GLY A 130 -11.09 7.56 -6.68
CA GLY A 130 -10.31 6.43 -7.15
C GLY A 130 -10.67 5.94 -8.55
N ARG A 131 -9.91 6.36 -9.56
CA ARG A 131 -9.95 5.75 -10.89
C ARG A 131 -9.20 4.42 -10.77
N ALA A 132 -9.94 3.35 -10.53
CA ALA A 132 -9.49 1.96 -10.68
C ALA A 132 -8.29 1.48 -9.84
N ILE A 133 -8.45 1.25 -8.53
CA ILE A 133 -7.99 0.01 -7.87
C ILE A 133 -8.94 -0.38 -6.74
N THR A 134 -9.40 -1.62 -6.88
CA THR A 134 -10.07 -2.51 -5.95
C THR A 134 -9.17 -2.91 -4.77
N GLY A 135 -9.61 -2.61 -3.55
CA GLY A 135 -9.50 -3.53 -2.40
C GLY A 135 -10.87 -4.03 -1.93
N LEU A 136 -11.94 -3.39 -2.41
CA LEU A 136 -13.36 -3.73 -2.41
C LEU A 136 -13.95 -2.84 -3.52
N ILE A 137 -14.50 -3.41 -4.59
CA ILE A 137 -15.54 -2.74 -5.37
C ILE A 137 -16.77 -3.59 -5.13
N ASP A 138 -17.74 -3.04 -4.40
CA ASP A 138 -19.11 -3.42 -4.66
C ASP A 138 -19.38 -3.09 -6.14
N PRO A 139 -19.73 -4.05 -7.00
CA PRO A 139 -20.07 -3.79 -8.40
C PRO A 139 -21.22 -2.77 -8.58
N GLU A 140 -21.89 -2.33 -7.51
CA GLU A 140 -22.89 -1.27 -7.52
C GLU A 140 -22.32 0.15 -7.28
N PHE A 141 -21.03 0.30 -6.96
CA PHE A 141 -20.40 1.61 -6.76
C PHE A 141 -20.16 2.32 -8.12
N GLY A 142 -21.25 2.86 -8.67
CA GLY A 142 -21.33 3.51 -9.96
C GLY A 142 -22.72 3.51 -10.60
N LYS A 143 -23.71 2.82 -10.01
CA LYS A 143 -25.08 2.80 -10.56
C LYS A 143 -25.97 3.99 -10.16
N ASP A 144 -25.59 4.74 -9.12
CA ASP A 144 -26.41 5.84 -8.59
C ASP A 144 -25.79 7.24 -8.77
N GLN A 145 -24.83 7.43 -9.70
CA GLN A 145 -24.32 8.77 -10.03
C GLN A 145 -24.79 9.32 -11.37
N ASP A 146 -25.63 8.57 -12.09
CA ASP A 146 -26.32 9.02 -13.31
C ASP A 146 -27.85 8.78 -13.20
N ALA A 147 -28.46 9.22 -12.10
CA ALA A 147 -29.92 9.36 -11.95
C ALA A 147 -30.30 10.77 -11.48
#